data_AF-A0A919BP25-F1
#
_entry.id   AF-A0A919BP25-F1
#
_cell.length_a   1.000
_cell.length_b   1.000
_cell.length_c   1.000
_cell.angle_alpha   90.00
_cell.angle_beta   90.00
_cell.angle_gamma   90.00
#
_symmetry.space_group_name_H-M   'P 1'
#
loop_
_entity.id
_entity.type
_entity.pdbx_description
1 polymer ?
#
loop_
_entity_poly.entity_id
_entity_poly.type
_entity_poly.pdbx_seq_one_letter_code
_entity_poly.pdbx_strand_id
1 'polypeptide(L)'
;MPTSPRRLALVPEPHPGESLLSWVDALAHLNQVSRLHALRLAGFARPDATGYRPTVYFGAYLTAETTTRVQAATGLSADRQREMTLAHYADGVLPTLPSPRPSGPPPSG
;
A
#
# COMPACT_ATOMS: atom_id res chain seq x y z
N MET A 1 -12.29 -16.07 24.84
CA MET A 1 -11.07 -16.37 24.06
C MET A 1 -11.07 -15.44 22.85
N PRO A 2 -10.16 -14.46 22.72
CA PRO A 2 -10.03 -13.78 21.45
C PRO A 2 -9.41 -14.77 20.47
N THR A 3 -10.19 -15.24 19.50
CA THR A 3 -9.67 -15.99 18.37
C THR A 3 -8.71 -15.07 17.64
N SER A 4 -7.40 -15.26 17.82
CA SER A 4 -6.39 -14.58 17.02
C SER A 4 -6.81 -14.72 15.54
N PRO A 5 -6.95 -13.61 14.81
CA PRO A 5 -7.32 -13.69 13.40
C PRO A 5 -6.30 -14.57 12.71
N ARG A 6 -6.76 -15.67 12.09
CA ARG A 6 -5.88 -16.56 11.34
C ARG A 6 -5.26 -15.76 10.20
N ARG A 7 -3.92 -15.83 10.09
CA ARG A 7 -3.20 -15.30 8.94
C ARG A 7 -3.75 -15.91 7.65
N LEU A 8 -3.80 -15.11 6.59
CA LEU A 8 -4.10 -15.59 5.25
C LEU A 8 -3.04 -16.61 4.82
N ALA A 9 -3.50 -17.72 4.23
CA ALA A 9 -2.62 -18.79 3.77
C ALA A 9 -1.84 -18.38 2.52
N LEU A 10 -2.41 -17.51 1.68
CA LEU A 10 -1.83 -17.04 0.43
C LEU A 10 -1.67 -15.52 0.47
N VAL A 11 -0.44 -15.08 0.67
CA VAL A 11 -0.05 -13.67 0.70
C VAL A 11 1.11 -13.49 -0.29
N PRO A 12 0.96 -12.65 -1.33
CA PRO A 12 2.05 -12.41 -2.26
C PRO A 12 3.13 -11.55 -1.59
N GLU A 13 4.39 -11.87 -1.88
CA GLU A 13 5.51 -11.01 -1.49
C GLU A 13 5.44 -9.71 -2.30
N PRO A 14 5.49 -8.52 -1.66
CA PRO A 14 5.51 -7.26 -2.40
C PRO A 14 6.80 -7.08 -3.19
N HIS A 15 6.69 -6.52 -4.39
CA HIS A 15 7.85 -6.12 -5.16
C HIS A 15 8.45 -4.81 -4.62
N PRO A 16 9.76 -4.56 -4.78
CA PRO A 16 10.36 -3.28 -4.42
C PRO A 16 9.69 -2.11 -5.14
N GLY A 17 9.23 -1.10 -4.38
CA GLY A 17 8.54 0.07 -4.92
C GLY A 17 7.09 -0.17 -5.37
N GLU A 18 6.53 -1.34 -5.08
CA GLU A 18 5.13 -1.64 -5.37
C GLU A 18 4.19 -0.81 -4.49
N SER A 19 3.10 -0.31 -5.08
CA SER A 19 2.07 0.40 -4.32
C SER A 19 1.14 -0.56 -3.58
N LEU A 20 0.54 -0.11 -2.48
CA LEU A 20 -0.51 -0.88 -1.76
C LEU A 20 -1.66 -1.31 -2.67
N LEU A 21 -2.04 -0.48 -3.65
CA LEU A 21 -3.14 -0.80 -4.58
C LEU A 21 -2.77 -1.97 -5.49
N SER A 22 -1.58 -1.91 -6.10
CA SER A 22 -1.06 -2.98 -6.96
C SER A 22 -0.95 -4.30 -6.20
N TRP A 23 -0.40 -4.23 -4.98
CA TRP A 23 -0.24 -5.43 -4.16
C TRP A 23 -1.57 -6.04 -3.75
N VAL A 24 -2.60 -5.23 -3.46
CA VAL A 24 -3.95 -5.73 -3.19
C VAL A 24 -4.57 -6.41 -4.41
N ASP A 25 -4.27 -5.94 -5.62
CA ASP A 25 -4.71 -6.63 -6.85
C ASP A 25 -4.04 -7.99 -7.00
N ALA A 26 -2.73 -8.08 -6.73
CA ALA A 26 -2.01 -9.35 -6.72
C ALA A 26 -2.59 -10.31 -5.66
N LEU A 27 -2.90 -9.80 -4.46
CA LEU A 27 -3.52 -10.56 -3.38
C LEU A 27 -4.91 -11.08 -3.78
N ALA A 28 -5.72 -10.23 -4.41
CA ALA A 28 -7.05 -10.58 -4.89
C ALA A 28 -7.00 -11.68 -5.94
N HIS A 29 -6.08 -11.55 -6.91
CA HIS A 29 -5.85 -12.55 -7.95
C HIS A 29 -5.39 -13.89 -7.35
N LEU A 30 -4.41 -13.86 -6.45
CA LEU A 30 -3.88 -15.07 -5.81
C LEU A 30 -4.95 -15.83 -5.00
N ASN A 31 -5.84 -15.10 -4.33
CA ASN A 31 -6.91 -15.67 -3.51
C ASN A 31 -8.21 -15.91 -4.28
N GLN A 32 -8.27 -15.59 -5.58
CA GLN A 32 -9.47 -15.72 -6.43
C GLN A 32 -10.71 -15.00 -5.86
N VAL A 33 -10.50 -13.80 -5.32
CA VAL A 33 -11.56 -12.96 -4.74
C VAL A 33 -11.59 -11.58 -5.39
N SER A 34 -12.67 -10.84 -5.19
CA SER A 34 -12.72 -9.45 -5.62
C SER A 34 -11.76 -8.58 -4.80
N ARG A 35 -11.31 -7.45 -5.38
CA ARG A 35 -10.47 -6.46 -4.68
C ARG A 35 -11.05 -6.04 -3.33
N LEU A 36 -12.38 -5.83 -3.26
CA LEU A 36 -13.05 -5.48 -2.00
C LEU A 36 -12.94 -6.59 -0.95
N HIS A 37 -13.05 -7.85 -1.35
CA HIS A 37 -12.83 -8.97 -0.43
C HIS A 37 -11.37 -9.08 -0.02
N ALA A 38 -10.41 -8.91 -0.93
CA ALA A 38 -8.99 -8.89 -0.59
C ALA A 38 -8.67 -7.80 0.44
N LEU A 39 -9.24 -6.60 0.30
CA LEU A 39 -9.09 -5.52 1.28
C LEU A 39 -9.60 -5.90 2.68
N ARG A 40 -10.74 -6.59 2.74
CA ARG A 40 -11.31 -7.08 4.01
C ARG A 40 -10.45 -8.18 4.62
N LEU A 41 -10.06 -9.16 3.82
CA LEU A 41 -9.22 -10.27 4.24
C LEU A 41 -7.86 -9.80 4.75
N ALA A 42 -7.26 -8.80 4.09
CA ALA A 42 -6.00 -8.20 4.49
C ALA A 42 -6.14 -7.22 5.67
N GLY A 43 -7.33 -7.02 6.25
CA GLY A 43 -7.51 -6.20 7.46
C GLY A 43 -7.56 -4.69 7.23
N PHE A 44 -7.68 -4.22 5.98
CA PHE A 44 -7.84 -2.80 5.67
C PHE A 44 -9.23 -2.26 6.00
N ALA A 45 -10.23 -3.14 6.02
CA ALA A 45 -11.57 -2.86 6.52
C ALA A 45 -11.74 -3.48 7.91
N ARG A 46 -12.51 -2.83 8.78
CA ARG A 46 -12.94 -3.49 10.02
C ARG A 46 -13.98 -4.59 9.70
N PRO A 47 -13.99 -5.73 10.41
CA PRO A 47 -14.89 -6.85 10.14
C PRO A 47 -16.38 -6.50 10.27
N ASP A 48 -16.69 -5.53 11.12
CA ASP A 48 -18.03 -5.03 11.46
C ASP A 48 -18.45 -3.79 10.65
N ALA A 49 -17.57 -3.27 9.79
CA ALA A 49 -17.87 -2.11 8.96
C ALA A 49 -18.84 -2.47 7.82
N THR A 50 -20.13 -2.42 8.11
CA THR A 50 -21.17 -2.42 7.08
C THR A 50 -21.02 -1.18 6.21
N GLY A 51 -20.58 -1.38 4.96
CA GLY A 51 -20.43 -0.30 3.98
C GLY A 51 -19.02 0.27 3.84
N TYR A 52 -17.96 -0.45 4.22
CA TYR A 52 -16.58 -0.04 3.91
C TYR A 52 -16.43 0.32 2.42
N ARG A 53 -16.26 1.62 2.15
CA ARG A 53 -15.79 2.14 0.88
C ARG A 53 -14.30 2.41 1.05
N PRO A 54 -13.42 1.83 0.21
CA PRO A 54 -12.01 2.20 0.19
C PRO A 54 -11.94 3.72 0.05
N THR A 55 -11.45 4.41 1.08
CA THR A 55 -11.30 5.86 1.02
C THR A 55 -10.20 6.18 0.01
N VAL A 56 -10.26 7.37 -0.56
CA VAL A 56 -9.24 7.91 -1.49
C VAL A 56 -7.82 7.88 -0.86
N TYR A 57 -7.76 7.78 0.47
CA TYR A 57 -6.55 7.75 1.28
C TYR A 57 -5.90 6.36 1.44
N PHE A 58 -6.53 5.28 0.96
CA PHE A 58 -6.02 3.91 1.11
C PHE A 58 -4.57 3.72 0.62
N GLY A 59 -4.22 4.35 -0.51
CA GLY A 59 -2.85 4.33 -1.02
C GLY A 59 -1.96 5.44 -0.47
N ALA A 60 -2.54 6.42 0.24
CA ALA A 60 -1.82 7.61 0.68
C ALA A 60 -1.07 7.40 2.00
N TYR A 61 -1.75 6.88 3.01
CA TYR A 61 -1.18 6.55 4.32
C TYR A 61 -2.03 5.50 5.05
N LEU A 62 -1.44 4.81 6.02
CA LEU A 62 -2.15 3.88 6.90
C LEU A 62 -2.14 4.40 8.34
N THR A 63 -3.28 4.28 9.02
CA THR A 63 -3.33 4.52 10.47
C THR A 63 -2.66 3.36 11.21
N ALA A 64 -2.07 3.62 12.39
CA ALA A 64 -1.43 2.58 13.20
C ALA A 64 -2.35 1.37 13.45
N GLU A 65 -3.63 1.62 13.73
CA GLU A 65 -4.63 0.56 13.91
C GLU A 65 -4.79 -0.32 12.66
N THR A 66 -4.80 0.30 11.47
CA THR A 66 -4.88 -0.42 10.19
C THR A 66 -3.59 -1.20 9.94
N THR A 67 -2.43 -0.60 10.20
CA THR A 67 -1.13 -1.26 10.06
C THR A 67 -1.04 -2.53 10.90
N THR A 68 -1.49 -2.48 12.15
CA THR A 68 -1.50 -3.65 13.05
C THR A 68 -2.42 -4.75 12.52
N ARG A 69 -3.61 -4.42 12.02
CA ARG A 69 -4.51 -5.42 11.45
C ARG A 69 -3.94 -6.07 10.20
N VAL A 70 -3.36 -5.27 9.30
CA VAL A 70 -2.72 -5.77 8.08
C VAL A 70 -1.57 -6.70 8.43
N GLN A 71 -0.72 -6.31 9.37
CA GLN A 71 0.38 -7.16 9.83
C GLN A 71 -0.12 -8.47 10.46
N ALA A 72 -1.21 -8.43 11.24
CA ALA A 72 -1.79 -9.62 11.84
C ALA A 72 -2.38 -10.57 10.78
N ALA A 73 -3.07 -10.04 9.76
CA ALA A 73 -3.72 -10.83 8.73
C ALA A 73 -2.76 -11.37 7.66
N THR A 74 -1.72 -10.62 7.32
CA THR A 74 -0.88 -10.90 6.13
C THR A 74 0.55 -11.26 6.51
N GLY A 75 1.00 -10.87 7.70
CA GLY A 75 2.39 -10.96 8.11
C GLY A 75 3.32 -9.88 7.57
N LEU A 76 2.80 -8.97 6.75
CA LEU A 76 3.59 -7.87 6.19
C LEU A 76 4.01 -6.88 7.29
N SER A 77 5.31 -6.56 7.37
CA SER A 77 5.84 -5.66 8.40
C SER A 77 5.31 -4.23 8.24
N ALA A 78 5.29 -3.46 9.33
CA ALA A 78 4.88 -2.06 9.30
C ALA A 78 5.76 -1.22 8.37
N ASP A 79 7.06 -1.49 8.31
CA ASP A 79 8.00 -0.79 7.43
C ASP A 79 7.68 -1.03 5.95
N ARG A 80 7.43 -2.30 5.56
CA ARG A 80 7.01 -2.60 4.19
C ARG A 80 5.68 -1.98 3.84
N GLN A 81 4.71 -2.03 4.75
CA GLN A 81 3.43 -1.35 4.54
C GLN A 81 3.61 0.16 4.31
N ARG A 82 4.54 0.80 5.05
CA ARG A 82 4.84 2.23 4.89
C ARG A 82 5.46 2.53 3.53
N GLU A 83 6.48 1.78 3.12
CA GLU A 83 7.15 1.97 1.83
C GLU A 83 6.20 1.90 0.62
N MET A 84 5.12 1.13 0.75
CA MET A 84 4.10 0.96 -0.28
C MET A 84 3.04 2.07 -0.31
N THR A 85 3.10 3.04 0.62
CA THR A 85 2.20 4.21 0.67
C THR A 85 2.78 5.41 -0.09
N LEU A 86 1.92 6.25 -0.68
CA LEU A 86 2.36 7.47 -1.36
C LEU A 86 3.04 8.47 -0.41
N ALA A 87 2.65 8.52 0.88
CA ALA A 87 3.28 9.38 1.87
C ALA A 87 4.78 9.09 2.02
N HIS A 88 5.22 7.84 1.80
CA HIS A 88 6.64 7.50 1.78
C HIS A 88 7.42 8.29 0.72
N TYR A 89 6.82 8.52 -0.45
CA TYR A 89 7.45 9.29 -1.52
C TYR A 89 7.35 10.80 -1.32
N ALA A 90 6.38 11.28 -0.53
CA ALA A 90 6.26 12.70 -0.18
C ALA A 90 7.39 13.19 0.74
N ASP A 91 7.94 12.31 1.58
CA ASP A 91 9.10 12.58 2.46
C ASP A 91 10.46 12.60 1.72
N GLY A 92 10.46 12.74 0.37
CA GLY A 92 11.69 12.94 -0.40
C GLY A 92 12.44 11.67 -0.79
N VAL A 93 11.78 10.50 -0.78
CA VAL A 93 12.38 9.22 -1.23
C VAL A 93 12.53 9.16 -2.77
N LEU A 94 11.83 10.03 -3.49
CA LEU A 94 12.10 10.21 -4.92
C LEU A 94 13.43 10.95 -5.10
N PRO A 95 14.33 10.44 -5.97
CA PRO A 95 15.50 11.22 -6.36
C PRO A 95 15.03 12.55 -6.92
N THR A 96 15.69 13.63 -6.50
CA THR A 96 15.42 14.96 -7.04
C THR A 96 15.54 14.88 -8.55
N LEU A 97 14.47 15.23 -9.28
CA LEU A 97 14.52 15.28 -10.73
C LEU A 97 15.73 16.13 -11.13
N PRO A 98 16.55 15.70 -12.10
CA PRO A 98 17.63 16.54 -12.59
C PRO A 98 17.03 17.86 -13.04
N SER A 99 17.48 18.97 -12.43
CA SER A 99 16.99 20.29 -12.76
C SER A 99 17.01 20.48 -14.27
N PRO A 100 15.93 21.00 -14.89
CA PRO A 100 15.98 21.35 -16.30
C PRO A 100 17.19 22.25 -16.49
N ARG A 101 18.13 21.85 -17.37
CA ARG A 101 19.27 22.70 -17.70
C ARG A 101 18.70 24.06 -18.07
N PRO A 102 19.22 25.17 -17.53
CA PRO A 102 18.82 26.48 -18.02
C PRO A 102 19.06 26.46 -19.53
N SER A 103 17.98 26.59 -20.29
CA SER A 103 18.04 26.89 -21.71
C SER A 103 18.67 28.27 -21.84
N GLY A 104 19.99 28.32 -21.75
CA GLY A 104 20.74 29.51 -22.11
C GLY A 104 20.47 29.81 -23.58
N PRO A 105 20.37 31.09 -23.97
CA PRO A 105 20.22 31.45 -25.37
C PRO A 105 21.39 30.86 -26.19
N PRO A 106 21.15 30.47 -27.45
CA PRO A 106 22.20 29.93 -28.30
C PRO A 106 23.37 30.93 -28.44
N PRO A 107 24.62 30.46 -28.53
CA PRO A 107 25.76 31.34 -28.71
C PRO A 107 25.60 32.13 -30.01
N SER A 108 25.69 33.45 -29.90
CA SER A 108 25.84 34.33 -31.06
C SER A 108 27.31 34.29 -31.48
N GLY A 109 27.60 33.59 -32.57
CA GLY A 109 28.93 33.48 -33.17
C GLY A 109 28.83 32.89 -34.56
#